data_AF-A0A838DJI7-F1
#
_entry.id   AF-A0A838DJI7-F1
#
_cell.length_a   1.000
_cell.length_b   1.000
_cell.length_c   1.000
_cell.angle_alpha   90.00
_cell.angle_beta   90.00
_cell.angle_gamma   90.00
#
_symmetry.space_group_name_H-M   'P 1'
#
loop_
_entity.id
_entity.type
_entity.pdbx_description
1 polymer ?
#
loop_
_entity_poly.entity_id
_entity_poly.type
_entity_poly.pdbx_seq_one_letter_code
_entity_poly.pdbx_strand_id
1 'polypeptide(L)'
;MPLRRNLSSEDKLAALRKGDPTHQWETLDDKLSCILCDRTFSGRMIDVSVGVTGRVRLRCPSDGCSATPREWVIPGNPLVSAKAWQDWVRVLAAKRPRVRASARQQQKQGVANN
;
A
#
# COMPACT_ATOMS: atom_id res chain seq x y z
N MET A 1 -14.84 -1.22 -21.23
CA MET A 1 -14.20 -2.53 -21.48
C MET A 1 -14.66 -3.52 -20.41
N PRO A 2 -15.20 -4.69 -20.77
CA PRO A 2 -15.69 -5.66 -19.79
C PRO A 2 -14.53 -6.31 -19.03
N LEU A 3 -14.73 -6.56 -17.74
CA LEU A 3 -13.80 -7.29 -16.86
C LEU A 3 -14.49 -8.57 -16.39
N ARG A 4 -13.81 -9.72 -16.48
CA ARG A 4 -14.26 -10.93 -15.79
C ARG A 4 -13.84 -10.87 -14.32
N ARG A 5 -14.79 -11.13 -13.42
CA ARG A 5 -14.60 -11.12 -11.95
C ARG A 5 -15.10 -12.39 -11.25
N ASN A 6 -15.92 -13.21 -11.90
CA ASN A 6 -16.41 -14.48 -11.37
C ASN A 6 -15.63 -15.62 -12.06
N LEU A 7 -14.50 -15.99 -11.46
CA LEU A 7 -13.59 -17.02 -11.96
C LEU A 7 -13.82 -18.32 -11.20
N SER A 8 -13.64 -19.45 -11.89
CA SER A 8 -13.51 -20.74 -11.22
C SER A 8 -12.30 -20.74 -10.28
N SER A 9 -12.22 -21.69 -9.36
CA SER A 9 -11.07 -21.78 -8.44
C SER A 9 -9.75 -21.98 -9.20
N GLU A 10 -9.75 -22.81 -10.25
CA GLU A 10 -8.57 -23.04 -11.10
C GLU A 10 -8.18 -21.77 -11.89
N ASP A 11 -9.14 -21.12 -12.53
CA ASP A 11 -8.89 -19.87 -13.27
C ASP A 11 -8.39 -18.76 -12.34
N LYS A 12 -8.92 -18.71 -11.11
CA LYS A 12 -8.48 -17.75 -10.10
C LYS A 12 -7.04 -18.02 -9.69
N LEU A 13 -6.68 -19.27 -9.43
CA LEU A 13 -5.31 -19.64 -9.08
C LEU A 13 -4.33 -19.34 -10.23
N ALA A 14 -4.71 -19.65 -11.47
CA ALA A 14 -3.93 -19.31 -12.66
C ALA A 14 -3.77 -17.79 -12.81
N ALA A 15 -4.83 -17.02 -12.55
CA ALA A 15 -4.78 -15.56 -12.58
C ALA A 15 -3.88 -14.99 -11.49
N LEU A 16 -3.90 -15.54 -10.27
CA LEU A 16 -2.99 -15.13 -9.19
C LEU A 16 -1.53 -15.36 -9.58
N ARG A 17 -1.18 -16.56 -10.05
CA ARG A 17 0.16 -16.90 -10.55
C ARG A 17 0.64 -15.97 -11.65
N LYS A 18 -0.26 -15.56 -12.55
CA LYS A 18 0.05 -14.64 -13.66
C LYS A 18 0.18 -13.18 -13.21
N GLY A 19 -0.67 -12.74 -12.28
CA GLY A 19 -0.75 -11.36 -11.82
C GLY A 19 0.26 -11.01 -10.73
N ASP A 20 0.78 -12.02 -10.04
CA ASP A 20 1.77 -11.91 -8.96
C ASP A 20 2.84 -13.00 -9.11
N PRO A 21 3.74 -12.86 -10.10
CA PRO A 21 4.76 -13.87 -10.38
C PRO A 21 5.85 -13.92 -9.30
N THR A 22 5.92 -12.92 -8.43
CA THR A 22 6.88 -12.86 -7.31
C THR A 22 6.49 -13.78 -6.16
N HIS A 23 5.20 -14.11 -6.05
CA HIS A 23 4.70 -15.06 -5.07
C HIS A 23 4.42 -16.41 -5.71
N GLN A 24 4.90 -17.47 -5.08
CA GLN A 24 4.63 -18.83 -5.51
C GLN A 24 3.26 -19.27 -4.97
N TRP A 25 2.19 -18.81 -5.61
CA TRP A 25 0.82 -19.25 -5.31
C TRP A 25 0.67 -20.75 -5.62
N GLU A 26 0.78 -21.60 -4.61
CA GLU A 26 0.55 -23.05 -4.70
C GLU A 26 -0.94 -23.34 -4.65
N THR A 27 -1.66 -22.67 -3.74
CA THR A 27 -3.09 -22.85 -3.50
C THR A 27 -3.82 -21.53 -3.35
N LEU A 28 -5.16 -21.55 -3.39
CA LEU A 28 -5.95 -20.37 -3.06
C LEU A 28 -5.98 -20.08 -1.54
N ASP A 29 -5.53 -21.01 -0.71
CA ASP A 29 -5.49 -20.87 0.75
C ASP A 29 -4.20 -20.23 1.26
N ASP A 30 -3.20 -20.09 0.38
CA ASP A 30 -1.99 -19.35 0.66
C ASP A 30 -2.34 -17.93 1.11
N LYS A 31 -1.63 -17.45 2.14
CA LYS A 31 -1.96 -16.20 2.82
C LYS A 31 -0.89 -15.15 2.60
N LEU A 32 -1.33 -13.91 2.45
CA LEU A 32 -0.51 -12.71 2.43
C LEU A 32 -1.07 -11.65 3.36
N SER A 33 -0.20 -10.75 3.79
CA SER A 33 -0.53 -9.55 4.54
C SER A 33 -0.24 -8.32 3.69
N CYS A 34 -1.17 -7.36 3.67
CA CYS A 34 -0.97 -6.08 2.99
C CYS A 34 -0.22 -5.11 3.89
N ILE A 35 0.89 -4.52 3.41
CA ILE A 35 1.65 -3.53 4.17
C ILE A 35 0.92 -2.19 4.34
N LEU A 36 -0.09 -1.90 3.52
CA LEU A 36 -0.82 -0.63 3.58
C LEU A 36 -1.97 -0.65 4.58
N CYS A 37 -2.69 -1.77 4.70
CA CYS A 37 -3.88 -1.88 5.55
C CYS A 37 -3.76 -2.95 6.66
N ASP A 38 -2.59 -3.59 6.77
CA ASP A 38 -2.26 -4.62 7.77
C ASP A 38 -3.20 -5.84 7.79
N ARG A 39 -4.05 -5.98 6.77
CA ARG A 39 -4.97 -7.11 6.68
C ARG A 39 -4.26 -8.33 6.11
N THR A 40 -4.43 -9.46 6.78
CA THR A 40 -4.09 -10.78 6.25
C THR A 40 -5.28 -11.39 5.50
N PHE A 41 -5.04 -11.94 4.32
CA PHE A 41 -6.05 -12.54 3.45
C PHE A 41 -5.48 -13.73 2.69
N SER A 42 -6.35 -14.60 2.18
CA SER A 42 -5.95 -15.68 1.29
C SER A 42 -6.20 -15.33 -0.18
N GLY A 43 -5.63 -16.13 -1.08
CA GLY A 43 -5.87 -16.05 -2.52
C GLY A 43 -7.36 -16.05 -2.88
N ARG A 44 -8.21 -16.75 -2.12
CA ARG A 44 -9.68 -16.76 -2.29
C ARG A 44 -10.31 -15.39 -2.15
N MET A 45 -9.77 -14.52 -1.31
CA MET A 45 -10.36 -13.22 -1.01
C MET A 45 -9.97 -12.15 -2.02
N ILE A 46 -8.80 -12.29 -2.66
CA ILE A 46 -8.25 -11.29 -3.59
C ILE A 46 -9.24 -10.96 -4.71
N ASP A 47 -9.42 -9.67 -4.98
CA ASP A 47 -10.19 -9.18 -6.12
C ASP A 47 -9.36 -9.32 -7.40
N VAL A 48 -9.86 -10.17 -8.30
CA VAL A 48 -9.22 -10.48 -9.57
C VAL A 48 -10.07 -9.91 -10.69
N SER A 49 -9.45 -9.08 -11.52
CA SER A 49 -10.08 -8.53 -12.72
C SER A 49 -9.26 -8.91 -13.94
N VAL A 50 -9.85 -9.68 -14.86
CA VAL A 50 -9.21 -10.08 -16.12
C VAL A 50 -9.81 -9.27 -17.28
N GLY A 51 -8.95 -8.53 -17.99
CA GLY A 51 -9.34 -7.81 -19.19
C GLY A 51 -9.44 -8.71 -20.43
N VAL A 52 -10.07 -8.22 -21.50
CA VAL A 52 -10.25 -8.96 -22.77
C VAL A 52 -8.92 -9.42 -23.38
N THR A 53 -7.85 -8.64 -23.20
CA THR A 53 -6.50 -8.99 -23.67
C THR A 53 -5.78 -10.00 -22.77
N GLY A 54 -6.46 -10.58 -21.78
CA GLY A 54 -5.87 -11.48 -20.79
C GLY A 54 -4.98 -10.79 -19.76
N ARG A 55 -4.97 -9.45 -19.70
CA ARG A 55 -4.27 -8.70 -18.66
C ARG A 55 -4.97 -8.89 -17.32
N VAL A 56 -4.25 -9.44 -16.35
CA VAL A 56 -4.74 -9.66 -14.99
C VAL A 56 -4.42 -8.45 -14.12
N ARG A 57 -5.37 -8.03 -13.30
CA ARG A 57 -5.17 -7.07 -12.22
C ARG A 57 -5.62 -7.70 -10.91
N LEU A 58 -4.75 -7.64 -9.91
CA LEU A 58 -5.00 -8.11 -8.56
C LEU A 58 -5.09 -6.91 -7.63
N ARG A 59 -6.08 -6.91 -6.74
CA ARG A 59 -6.29 -5.84 -5.74
C ARG A 59 -6.51 -6.42 -4.36
N CYS A 60 -6.10 -5.65 -3.36
CA CYS A 60 -6.33 -5.97 -1.97
C CYS A 60 -7.84 -6.11 -1.71
N PRO A 61 -8.28 -7.12 -0.95
CA PRO A 61 -9.70 -7.32 -0.66
C PRO A 61 -10.27 -6.38 0.40
N SER A 62 -9.47 -5.46 0.94
CA SER A 62 -9.94 -4.44 1.87
C SER A 62 -10.56 -3.27 1.14
N ASP A 63 -11.74 -2.86 1.59
CA ASP A 63 -12.43 -1.69 1.06
C ASP A 63 -11.55 -0.44 1.16
N GLY A 64 -11.43 0.29 0.04
CA GLY A 64 -10.63 1.51 -0.05
C GLY A 64 -9.11 1.30 -0.07
N CYS A 65 -8.60 0.07 0.03
CA CYS A 65 -7.17 -0.19 -0.05
C CYS A 65 -6.69 -0.27 -1.50
N SER A 66 -5.67 0.53 -1.84
CA SER A 66 -5.08 0.56 -3.19
C SER A 66 -3.92 -0.42 -3.39
N ALA A 67 -3.62 -1.26 -2.39
CA ALA A 67 -2.49 -2.19 -2.45
C ALA A 67 -2.64 -3.20 -3.60
N THR A 68 -1.51 -3.40 -4.28
CA THR A 68 -1.28 -4.35 -5.36
C THR A 68 -0.30 -5.43 -4.87
N PRO A 69 0.02 -6.46 -5.67
CA PRO A 69 0.95 -7.51 -5.24
C PRO A 69 2.31 -7.03 -4.72
N ARG A 70 2.78 -5.86 -5.17
CA ARG A 70 4.05 -5.26 -4.69
C ARG A 70 4.01 -4.87 -3.22
N GLU A 71 2.82 -4.65 -2.68
CA GLU A 71 2.57 -4.24 -1.30
C GLU A 71 2.14 -5.44 -0.43
N TRP A 72 2.27 -6.67 -0.92
CA TRP A 72 1.88 -7.87 -0.19
C TRP A 72 3.11 -8.66 0.23
N VAL A 73 3.07 -9.17 1.46
CA VAL A 73 4.16 -9.91 2.08
C VAL A 73 3.63 -11.16 2.77
N ILE A 74 4.50 -12.14 2.99
CA ILE A 74 4.17 -13.31 3.81
C ILE A 74 3.75 -12.86 5.22
N PRO A 75 2.74 -13.48 5.84
CA PRO A 75 2.34 -13.16 7.21
C PRO A 75 3.51 -13.28 8.20
N GLY A 76 3.59 -12.33 9.14
CA GLY A 76 4.71 -12.24 10.07
C GLY A 76 5.94 -11.50 9.55
N ASN A 77 5.91 -11.01 8.30
CA ASN A 77 6.97 -10.13 7.79
C ASN A 77 7.06 -8.85 8.66
N PRO A 78 8.26 -8.44 9.13
CA PRO A 78 8.40 -7.26 9.99
C PRO A 78 7.84 -5.95 9.40
N LEU A 79 7.71 -5.85 8.07
CA LEU A 79 7.18 -4.68 7.38
C LEU A 79 5.71 -4.37 7.73
N VAL A 80 4.92 -5.37 8.14
CA VAL A 80 3.54 -5.15 8.60
C VAL A 80 3.46 -4.80 10.09
N SER A 81 4.57 -4.83 10.83
CA SER A 81 4.54 -4.52 12.27
C SER A 81 4.25 -3.03 12.53
N ALA A 82 3.46 -2.76 13.58
CA ALA A 82 3.22 -1.40 14.07
C ALA A 82 4.52 -0.65 14.36
N LYS A 83 5.56 -1.35 14.81
CA LYS A 83 6.90 -0.79 15.04
C LYS A 83 7.54 -0.32 13.73
N ALA A 84 7.52 -1.14 12.68
CA ALA A 84 8.07 -0.75 11.38
C ALA A 84 7.36 0.50 10.83
N TRP A 85 6.04 0.56 10.95
CA TRP A 85 5.28 1.76 10.58
C TRP A 85 5.72 3.00 11.37
N GLN A 86 5.86 2.90 12.69
CA GLN A 86 6.33 4.01 13.53
C GLN A 86 7.74 4.48 13.15
N ASP A 87 8.65 3.55 12.86
CA ASP A 87 10.01 3.87 12.45
C ASP A 87 10.02 4.64 11.12
N TRP A 88 9.20 4.24 10.14
CA TRP A 88 9.01 4.98 8.89
C TRP A 88 8.43 6.38 9.10
N VAL A 89 7.39 6.50 9.94
CA VAL A 89 6.78 7.81 10.26
C VAL A 89 7.82 8.76 10.84
N ARG A 90 8.68 8.30 11.76
CA ARG A 90 9.76 9.10 12.34
C ARG A 90 10.74 9.59 11.29
N VAL A 91 11.20 8.70 10.40
CA VAL A 91 12.13 9.06 9.32
C VAL A 91 11.51 10.08 8.36
N LEU A 92 10.26 9.88 7.95
CA LEU A 92 9.57 10.80 7.04
C LEU A 92 9.34 12.17 7.69
N ALA A 93 8.98 12.21 8.97
CA ALA A 93 8.86 13.46 9.73
C ALA A 93 10.19 14.21 9.81
N ALA A 94 11.31 13.51 10.03
CA ALA A 94 12.64 14.09 10.07
C ALA A 94 13.11 14.62 8.71
N LYS A 95 12.68 14.00 7.60
CA LYS A 95 13.04 14.40 6.23
C LYS A 95 12.25 15.60 5.68
N ARG A 96 11.21 16.09 6.37
CA ARG A 96 10.53 17.32 5.96
C ARG A 96 11.46 18.51 6.20
N PRO A 97 11.85 19.28 5.16
CA PRO A 97 12.67 20.46 5.37
C PRO A 97 11.92 21.40 6.32
N ARG A 98 12.59 21.85 7.39
CA ARG A 98 12.07 22.93 8.23
C ARG A 98 11.88 24.13 7.31
N VAL A 99 10.65 24.43 6.92
CA VAL A 99 10.31 25.74 6.37
C VAL A 99 10.71 26.73 7.47
N ARG A 100 11.83 27.42 7.29
CA ARG A 100 12.26 28.48 8.20
C ARG A 100 11.16 29.54 8.11
N ALA A 101 10.33 29.62 9.15
CA ALA A 101 9.49 30.79 9.35
C ALA A 101 10.44 31.99 9.48
N SER A 102 10.50 32.82 8.44
CA SER A 102 11.24 34.07 8.45
C SER A 102 10.67 34.92 9.59
N ALA A 103 11.45 35.10 10.65
CA ALA A 103 11.12 36.02 11.73
C ALA A 103 11.04 37.44 11.15
N ARG A 104 9.83 37.98 10.95
CA ARG A 104 9.61 39.42 10.85
C ARG A 104 9.86 40.01 12.22
N GLN A 105 11.12 40.37 12.49
CA GLN A 105 11.51 41.16 13.64
C GLN A 105 10.90 42.55 13.45
N GLN A 106 9.82 42.81 14.19
CA GLN A 106 9.10 44.06 14.21
C GLN A 106 10.06 45.20 14.58
N GLN A 107 10.12 46.21 13.71
CA GLN A 107 10.57 47.56 14.02
C GLN A 107 9.92 48.01 15.34
N LYS A 108 10.73 48.05 16.40
CA LYS A 108 10.50 48.89 17.57
C LYS A 108 11.77 49.71 17.80
N GLN A 109 11.87 50.83 17.10
CA GLN A 109 12.50 52.03 17.65
C GLN A 109 11.51 53.17 17.42
N GLY A 110 10.77 53.48 18.47
CA GLY A 110 10.02 54.71 18.56
C GLY A 110 10.91 55.80 19.18
N VAL A 111 10.61 57.02 18.76
CA VAL A 111 10.65 58.28 19.54
C VAL A 111 12.02 58.90 19.82
N ALA A 112 12.31 60.01 19.13
CA ALA A 112 12.38 61.34 19.75
C ALA A 112 12.54 62.43 18.67
N ASN A 113 11.49 63.25 18.52
CA ASN A 113 11.61 64.61 18.00
C ASN A 113 12.38 65.44 19.04
N ASN A 114 13.38 66.20 18.58
CA ASN A 114 13.53 67.61 18.93
C ASN A 114 14.33 68.33 17.85
#